data_AF-A0A7J5XP70-F1
#
_entry.id   AF-A0A7J5XP70-F1
#
_cell.length_a   1.000
_cell.length_b   1.000
_cell.length_c   1.000
_cell.angle_alpha   90.00
_cell.angle_beta   90.00
_cell.angle_gamma   90.00
#
_symmetry.space_group_name_H-M   'P 1'
#
loop_
_entity.id
_entity.type
_entity.pdbx_description
1 polymer ?
#
loop_
_entity_poly.entity_id
_entity_poly.type
_entity_poly.pdbx_seq_one_letter_code
_entity_poly.pdbx_strand_id
1 'polypeptide(L)'
;MAAIRRDHWQPTSNSRLCSQHFVSGRTNDNPMSPDYIPSLFAHTSAGQRQRSIYATSRFEHTQQMKRKRTETLVPHSDHETVAPSSTSDATGLDITLVEQLRYCGTMLKCSLPSYSQGIDKRVCTINCLKDKVNVLSFNEEAFKGNDEMVQELTGLPSYAKMMVVFGFLSGFVKA
;
A
#
# COMPACT_ATOMS: atom_id res chain seq x y z
N MET A 1 -19.57 -16.64 -16.88
CA MET A 1 -18.88 -16.75 -18.19
C MET A 1 -18.55 -15.42 -18.85
N ALA A 2 -19.38 -14.37 -18.68
CA ALA A 2 -19.22 -13.07 -19.35
C ALA A 2 -17.89 -12.33 -19.10
N ALA A 3 -17.16 -12.65 -18.03
CA ALA A 3 -15.96 -11.93 -17.64
C ALA A 3 -14.75 -12.20 -18.55
N ILE A 4 -14.62 -13.42 -19.12
CA ILE A 4 -13.46 -13.81 -19.93
C ILE A 4 -13.53 -13.24 -21.37
N ARG A 5 -14.73 -12.89 -21.85
CA ARG A 5 -14.99 -12.27 -23.18
C ARG A 5 -14.23 -12.94 -24.33
N ARG A 6 -14.33 -14.27 -24.42
CA ARG A 6 -13.84 -15.04 -25.57
C ARG A 6 -15.03 -15.58 -26.35
N ASP A 7 -15.06 -15.32 -27.64
CA ASP A 7 -16.12 -15.80 -28.53
C ASP A 7 -16.06 -17.33 -28.66
N HIS A 8 -17.23 -17.96 -28.63
CA HIS A 8 -17.40 -19.42 -28.72
C HIS A 8 -16.61 -20.26 -27.70
N TRP A 9 -16.12 -19.64 -26.63
CA TRP A 9 -15.36 -20.33 -25.60
C TRP A 9 -16.27 -20.89 -24.50
N GLN A 10 -16.11 -22.18 -24.20
CA GLN A 10 -16.72 -22.83 -23.05
C GLN A 10 -15.62 -23.40 -22.15
N PRO A 11 -15.73 -23.25 -20.83
CA PRO A 11 -14.76 -23.86 -19.94
C PRO A 11 -14.87 -25.37 -19.98
N THR A 12 -13.73 -26.00 -20.15
CA THR A 12 -13.52 -27.45 -20.00
C THR A 12 -13.04 -27.76 -18.59
N SER A 13 -12.92 -29.05 -18.25
CA SER A 13 -12.33 -29.51 -16.98
C SER A 13 -10.90 -29.00 -16.73
N ASN A 14 -10.17 -28.66 -17.79
CA ASN A 14 -8.80 -28.14 -17.74
C ASN A 14 -8.71 -26.62 -17.86
N SER A 15 -9.85 -25.92 -17.92
CA SER A 15 -9.86 -24.47 -17.92
C SER A 15 -9.48 -23.96 -16.53
N ARG A 16 -8.42 -23.14 -16.48
CA ARG A 16 -7.86 -22.55 -15.27
C ARG A 16 -7.69 -21.04 -15.47
N LEU A 17 -7.76 -20.30 -14.37
CA LEU A 17 -7.43 -18.89 -14.31
C LEU A 17 -6.30 -18.71 -13.31
N CYS A 18 -5.36 -17.82 -13.61
CA CYS A 18 -4.33 -17.43 -12.66
C CYS A 18 -4.90 -16.46 -11.61
N SER A 19 -4.19 -16.35 -10.49
CA SER A 19 -4.48 -15.45 -9.37
C SER A 19 -4.67 -13.99 -9.81
N GLN A 20 -3.97 -13.54 -10.85
CA GLN A 20 -4.02 -12.17 -11.35
C GLN A 20 -5.42 -11.69 -11.77
N HIS A 21 -6.34 -12.61 -12.05
CA HIS A 21 -7.72 -12.27 -12.41
C HIS A 21 -8.61 -11.92 -11.22
N PHE A 22 -8.10 -12.07 -10.00
CA PHE A 22 -8.76 -11.77 -8.73
C PHE A 22 -8.07 -10.57 -8.06
N VAL A 23 -8.84 -9.76 -7.35
CA VAL A 23 -8.37 -8.53 -6.71
C VAL A 23 -7.41 -8.84 -5.56
N SER A 24 -7.72 -9.83 -4.72
CA SER A 24 -6.80 -10.29 -3.65
C SER A 24 -5.77 -11.31 -4.12
N GLY A 25 -5.79 -11.70 -5.41
CA GLY A 25 -4.92 -12.75 -5.93
C GLY A 25 -5.38 -14.19 -5.59
N ARG A 26 -6.55 -14.37 -4.99
CA ARG A 26 -7.12 -15.69 -4.68
C ARG A 26 -8.62 -15.71 -4.94
N THR A 27 -9.16 -16.89 -5.20
CA THR A 27 -10.61 -17.09 -5.27
C THR A 27 -11.22 -17.04 -3.87
N ASN A 28 -12.49 -16.67 -3.77
CA ASN A 28 -13.21 -16.67 -2.52
C ASN A 28 -14.60 -17.27 -2.74
N ASP A 29 -15.03 -18.23 -1.92
CA ASP A 29 -16.33 -18.89 -2.10
C ASP A 29 -17.50 -18.06 -1.57
N ASN A 30 -17.24 -16.97 -0.84
CA ASN A 30 -18.29 -16.10 -0.34
C ASN A 30 -18.91 -15.26 -1.48
N PRO A 31 -20.21 -15.38 -1.78
CA PRO A 31 -20.86 -14.64 -2.88
C PRO A 31 -20.81 -13.12 -2.73
N MET A 32 -20.61 -12.62 -1.50
CA MET A 32 -20.48 -11.18 -1.20
C MET A 32 -19.05 -10.66 -1.38
N SER A 33 -18.08 -11.55 -1.61
CA SER A 33 -16.70 -11.16 -1.88
C SER A 33 -16.55 -10.71 -3.34
N PRO A 34 -15.83 -9.62 -3.61
CA PRO A 34 -15.50 -9.24 -4.98
C PRO A 34 -14.59 -10.25 -5.70
N ASP A 35 -13.95 -11.16 -4.97
CA ASP A 35 -13.12 -12.24 -5.52
C ASP A 35 -13.88 -13.54 -5.78
N TYR A 36 -15.21 -13.55 -5.58
CA TYR A 36 -16.06 -14.68 -5.95
C TYR A 36 -16.06 -14.93 -7.46
N ILE A 37 -15.92 -13.88 -8.26
CA ILE A 37 -15.86 -13.95 -9.71
C ILE A 37 -14.61 -13.21 -10.19
N PRO A 38 -13.83 -13.76 -11.13
CA PRO A 38 -12.70 -13.06 -11.72
C PRO A 38 -13.18 -11.77 -12.40
N SER A 39 -12.56 -10.64 -12.07
CA SER A 39 -12.98 -9.31 -12.52
C SER A 39 -11.87 -8.50 -13.19
N LEU A 40 -10.61 -8.95 -13.07
CA LEU A 40 -9.45 -8.28 -13.65
C LEU A 40 -9.04 -8.95 -14.96
N PHE A 41 -9.29 -8.29 -16.08
CA PHE A 41 -8.88 -8.73 -17.42
C PHE A 41 -8.25 -7.56 -18.16
N ALA A 42 -7.59 -7.84 -19.30
CA ALA A 42 -6.96 -6.81 -20.13
C ALA A 42 -7.93 -5.70 -20.59
N HIS A 43 -9.21 -6.03 -20.73
CA HIS A 43 -10.27 -5.09 -21.12
C HIS A 43 -10.94 -4.38 -19.92
N THR A 44 -10.53 -4.69 -18.69
CA THR A 44 -11.07 -4.02 -17.50
C THR A 44 -10.50 -2.60 -17.44
N SER A 45 -11.37 -1.59 -17.49
CA SER A 45 -10.94 -0.19 -17.38
C SER A 45 -10.33 0.13 -16.00
N ALA A 46 -9.48 1.15 -15.94
CA ALA A 46 -8.89 1.60 -14.68
C ALA A 46 -9.95 1.93 -13.61
N GLY A 47 -11.06 2.56 -14.02
CA GLY A 47 -12.18 2.84 -13.12
C GLY A 47 -12.87 1.58 -12.58
N GLN A 48 -13.03 0.54 -13.40
CA GLN A 48 -13.56 -0.75 -12.94
C GLN A 48 -12.62 -1.44 -11.97
N ARG A 49 -11.31 -1.44 -12.26
CA ARG A 49 -10.28 -1.98 -11.36
C ARG A 49 -10.28 -1.26 -10.01
N GLN A 50 -10.39 0.07 -10.01
CA GLN A 50 -10.45 0.82 -8.76
C GLN A 50 -11.71 0.50 -7.94
N ARG A 51 -12.86 0.32 -8.60
CA ARG A 51 -14.09 -0.10 -7.94
C ARG A 51 -13.98 -1.47 -7.30
N SER A 52 -13.33 -2.44 -7.96
CA SER A 52 -13.16 -3.78 -7.39
C SER A 52 -12.19 -3.80 -6.20
N ILE A 53 -11.12 -2.99 -6.24
CA ILE A 53 -10.21 -2.76 -5.10
C ILE A 53 -10.98 -2.16 -3.91
N TYR A 54 -11.78 -1.11 -4.14
CA TYR A 54 -12.58 -0.50 -3.08
C TYR A 54 -13.61 -1.49 -2.50
N ALA A 55 -14.28 -2.27 -3.34
CA ALA A 55 -15.21 -3.30 -2.90
C ALA A 55 -14.53 -4.35 -1.99
N THR A 56 -13.27 -4.68 -2.28
CA THR A 56 -12.48 -5.63 -1.48
C THR A 56 -12.19 -5.08 -0.10
N SER A 57 -11.70 -3.84 -0.02
CA SER A 57 -11.47 -3.17 1.27
C SER A 57 -12.75 -3.07 2.11
N ARG A 58 -13.89 -2.74 1.49
CA ARG A 58 -15.21 -2.70 2.17
C ARG A 58 -15.64 -4.06 2.69
N PHE A 59 -15.45 -5.11 1.89
CA PHE A 59 -15.76 -6.47 2.30
C PHE A 59 -14.89 -6.90 3.50
N GLU A 60 -13.57 -6.70 3.43
CA GLU A 60 -12.64 -7.04 4.50
C GLU A 60 -12.97 -6.33 5.81
N HIS A 61 -13.24 -5.03 5.75
CA HIS A 61 -13.67 -4.26 6.93
C HIS A 61 -14.95 -4.86 7.56
N THR A 62 -15.91 -5.26 6.73
CA THR A 62 -17.15 -5.90 7.20
C THR A 62 -16.87 -7.25 7.86
N GLN A 63 -15.97 -8.06 7.30
CA GLN A 63 -15.59 -9.36 7.89
C GLN A 63 -14.85 -9.18 9.22
N GLN A 64 -13.95 -8.20 9.32
CA GLN A 64 -13.22 -7.92 10.57
C GLN A 64 -14.17 -7.56 11.71
N MET A 65 -15.16 -6.70 11.46
CA MET A 65 -16.15 -6.32 12.48
C MET A 65 -17.00 -7.52 12.94
N LYS A 66 -17.33 -8.44 12.02
CA LYS A 66 -18.02 -9.70 12.37
C LYS A 66 -17.15 -10.58 13.26
N ARG A 67 -15.87 -10.75 12.94
CA ARG A 67 -14.93 -11.57 13.73
C ARG A 67 -14.76 -11.03 15.15
N LYS A 68 -14.53 -9.71 15.31
CA LYS A 68 -14.44 -9.06 16.62
C LYS A 68 -15.67 -9.30 17.49
N ARG A 69 -16.87 -9.25 16.89
CA ARG A 69 -18.13 -9.51 17.60
C ARG A 69 -18.25 -10.95 18.08
N THR A 70 -17.80 -11.93 17.28
CA THR A 70 -17.82 -13.34 17.65
C THR A 70 -16.79 -13.66 18.74
N GLU A 71 -15.61 -13.03 18.71
CA GLU A 71 -14.56 -13.20 19.74
C GLU A 71 -14.99 -12.66 21.11
N THR A 72 -15.82 -11.62 21.17
CA THR A 72 -16.36 -11.07 22.43
C THR A 72 -17.43 -11.96 23.07
N LEU A 73 -17.94 -12.99 22.36
CA LEU A 73 -19.06 -13.83 22.78
C LEU A 73 -18.65 -15.23 23.26
N VAL A 74 -17.36 -15.50 23.49
CA VAL A 74 -16.91 -16.79 24.06
C VAL A 74 -16.79 -16.65 25.59
N PRO A 75 -17.63 -17.33 26.41
CA PRO A 75 -17.45 -17.38 27.86
C PRO A 75 -16.17 -18.14 28.20
N HIS A 76 -15.33 -17.52 29.02
CA HIS A 76 -14.20 -18.14 29.70
C HIS A 76 -14.70 -19.30 30.59
N SER A 77 -14.11 -20.48 30.42
CA SER A 77 -14.11 -21.54 31.43
C SER A 77 -12.66 -21.82 31.81
N ASP A 78 -12.36 -21.60 33.09
CA ASP A 78 -11.05 -21.51 33.73
C ASP A 78 -10.28 -22.85 33.81
N HIS A 79 -8.93 -22.81 33.75
CA HIS A 79 -8.04 -23.40 34.78
C HIS A 79 -6.53 -23.11 34.61
N GLU A 80 -5.93 -22.62 35.71
CA GLU A 80 -4.55 -22.71 36.26
C GLU A 80 -3.25 -22.31 35.52
N THR A 81 -2.61 -21.26 36.09
CA THR A 81 -1.26 -21.19 36.71
C THR A 81 -0.07 -21.92 36.09
N VAL A 82 0.96 -21.18 35.67
CA VAL A 82 2.39 -21.24 36.11
C VAL A 82 3.14 -20.04 35.49
N ALA A 83 3.86 -19.25 36.30
CA ALA A 83 4.97 -18.39 35.85
C ALA A 83 6.30 -19.13 36.09
N PRO A 84 7.38 -18.98 35.27
CA PRO A 84 8.28 -17.83 35.42
C PRO A 84 9.07 -17.36 34.17
N SER A 85 9.52 -16.09 34.24
CA SER A 85 10.83 -15.51 33.82
C SER A 85 11.47 -15.72 32.44
N SER A 86 11.62 -14.59 31.72
CA SER A 86 12.81 -14.04 31.03
C SER A 86 13.71 -14.92 30.13
N THR A 87 13.75 -14.64 28.82
CA THR A 87 15.00 -14.37 28.03
C THR A 87 14.67 -13.78 26.64
N SER A 88 15.22 -12.59 26.37
CA SER A 88 15.82 -12.06 25.12
C SER A 88 15.29 -12.42 23.71
N ASP A 89 15.05 -11.33 22.98
CA ASP A 89 15.49 -11.01 21.61
C ASP A 89 14.54 -11.12 20.39
N ALA A 90 14.37 -9.92 19.79
CA ALA A 90 14.31 -9.54 18.38
C ALA A 90 13.19 -10.17 17.51
N THR A 91 12.33 -9.42 16.81
CA THR A 91 12.56 -8.16 16.07
C THR A 91 11.28 -7.33 16.01
N GLY A 92 11.38 -6.05 16.39
CA GLY A 92 10.33 -5.06 16.21
C GLY A 92 10.23 -4.61 14.75
N LEU A 93 9.02 -4.63 14.21
CA LEU A 93 8.64 -3.80 13.07
C LEU A 93 8.05 -2.50 13.62
N ASP A 94 8.77 -1.42 13.37
CA ASP A 94 8.50 -0.07 13.85
C ASP A 94 7.16 0.46 13.34
N ILE A 95 6.32 0.86 14.30
CA ILE A 95 4.97 1.39 14.14
C ILE A 95 5.06 2.92 14.15
N THR A 96 5.71 3.50 13.14
CA THR A 96 5.83 4.98 12.99
C THR A 96 5.20 5.53 11.72
N LEU A 97 4.67 4.67 10.83
CA LEU A 97 4.07 5.10 9.55
C LEU A 97 2.54 5.30 9.56
N VAL A 98 1.91 5.37 10.74
CA VAL A 98 0.45 5.56 10.86
C VAL A 98 0.06 7.02 11.16
N GLU A 99 1.03 7.93 11.35
CA GLU A 99 0.72 9.33 11.70
C GLU A 99 0.82 10.34 10.52
N GLN A 100 1.38 9.94 9.37
CA GLN A 100 1.50 10.85 8.21
C GLN A 100 0.19 11.09 7.42
N LEU A 101 -0.94 10.46 7.78
CA LEU A 101 -2.24 10.70 7.13
C LEU A 101 -3.08 11.78 7.83
N ARG A 102 -2.50 12.55 8.75
CA ARG A 102 -3.22 13.57 9.52
C ARG A 102 -2.59 14.97 9.46
N TYR A 103 -2.17 15.47 8.30
CA TYR A 103 -2.11 16.92 8.08
C TYR A 103 -1.98 17.33 6.60
N CYS A 104 -3.11 17.57 5.94
CA CYS A 104 -3.21 18.70 5.01
C CYS A 104 -4.36 19.58 5.54
N GLY A 105 -4.17 20.03 6.78
CA GLY A 105 -5.11 20.86 7.52
C GLY A 105 -4.71 22.32 7.48
N THR A 106 -4.62 22.95 6.31
CA THR A 106 -4.60 24.41 6.16
C THR A 106 -5.38 24.84 4.90
N MET A 107 -6.70 24.86 5.07
CA MET A 107 -7.64 25.91 4.64
C MET A 107 -7.24 26.78 3.44
N LEU A 108 -7.79 26.45 2.26
CA LEU A 108 -8.55 27.45 1.52
C LEU A 108 -9.96 26.87 1.28
N LYS A 109 -10.93 27.38 2.04
CA LYS A 109 -12.35 27.19 1.76
C LYS A 109 -12.65 27.82 0.40
N CYS A 110 -12.57 27.06 -0.68
CA CYS A 110 -13.14 27.47 -1.95
C CYS A 110 -14.64 27.16 -1.94
N SER A 111 -15.42 28.07 -1.34
CA SER A 111 -16.85 28.19 -1.65
C SER A 111 -16.96 28.82 -3.04
N LEU A 112 -17.13 28.03 -4.12
CA LEU A 112 -17.56 28.46 -5.46
C LEU A 112 -17.82 27.20 -6.36
N PRO A 113 -18.54 27.32 -7.50
CA PRO A 113 -19.62 26.41 -7.89
C PRO A 113 -19.18 25.09 -8.52
N SER A 114 -20.14 24.18 -8.65
CA SER A 114 -20.13 22.76 -9.06
C SER A 114 -19.31 22.32 -10.29
N TYR A 115 -18.56 23.20 -10.95
CA TYR A 115 -17.70 22.90 -12.09
C TYR A 115 -16.22 22.66 -11.71
N SER A 116 -15.73 23.18 -10.57
CA SER A 116 -14.29 23.11 -10.21
C SER A 116 -13.84 21.80 -9.55
N GLN A 117 -14.77 20.96 -9.09
CA GLN A 117 -14.47 19.80 -8.24
C GLN A 117 -13.52 18.77 -8.88
N GLY A 118 -13.51 18.66 -10.21
CA GLY A 118 -12.59 17.79 -10.95
C GLY A 118 -11.19 18.36 -11.10
N ILE A 119 -11.07 19.68 -11.24
CA ILE A 119 -9.79 20.38 -11.35
C ILE A 119 -9.10 20.39 -9.98
N ASP A 120 -9.85 20.68 -8.92
CA ASP A 120 -9.34 20.74 -7.54
C ASP A 120 -8.77 19.38 -7.09
N LYS A 121 -9.47 18.28 -7.40
CA LYS A 121 -8.99 16.92 -7.11
C LYS A 121 -7.71 16.57 -7.87
N ARG A 122 -7.64 16.94 -9.15
CA ARG A 122 -6.46 16.67 -9.98
C ARG A 122 -5.26 17.50 -9.52
N VAL A 123 -5.46 18.77 -9.22
CA VAL A 123 -4.41 19.66 -8.69
C VAL A 123 -3.91 19.16 -7.33
N CYS A 124 -4.82 18.78 -6.44
CA CYS A 124 -4.47 18.23 -5.14
C CYS A 124 -3.72 16.88 -5.26
N THR A 125 -4.15 16.01 -6.19
CA THR A 125 -3.45 14.75 -6.47
C THR A 125 -2.06 15.00 -7.07
N ILE A 126 -1.92 15.93 -8.02
CA ILE A 126 -0.62 16.30 -8.60
C ILE A 126 0.32 16.82 -7.53
N ASN A 127 -0.15 17.70 -6.65
CA ASN A 127 0.67 18.23 -5.57
C ASN A 127 1.05 17.13 -4.58
N CYS A 128 0.10 16.29 -4.14
CA CYS A 128 0.38 15.16 -3.27
C CYS A 128 1.35 14.14 -3.90
N LEU A 129 1.23 13.88 -5.21
CA LEU A 129 2.16 13.02 -5.94
C LEU A 129 3.54 13.65 -6.07
N LYS A 130 3.63 14.97 -6.32
CA LYS A 130 4.89 15.71 -6.32
C LYS A 130 5.57 15.65 -4.95
N ASP A 131 4.81 15.83 -3.88
CA ASP A 131 5.35 15.74 -2.52
C ASP A 131 5.87 14.33 -2.22
N LYS A 132 5.12 13.29 -2.63
CA LYS A 132 5.60 11.90 -2.52
C LYS A 132 6.85 11.64 -3.36
N VAL A 133 6.90 12.16 -4.59
CA VAL A 133 8.08 12.03 -5.44
C VAL A 133 9.27 12.76 -4.82
N ASN A 134 9.09 13.93 -4.22
CA ASN A 134 10.15 14.66 -3.53
C ASN A 134 10.64 13.93 -2.28
N VAL A 135 9.74 13.33 -1.50
CA VAL A 135 10.10 12.54 -0.30
C VAL A 135 10.82 11.25 -0.67
N LEU A 136 10.40 10.58 -1.76
CA LEU A 136 11.00 9.33 -2.23
C LEU A 136 12.18 9.56 -3.19
N SER A 137 12.38 10.79 -3.63
CA SER A 137 13.46 11.21 -4.50
C SER A 137 14.74 11.19 -3.68
N PHE A 138 15.62 10.27 -4.04
CA PHE A 138 16.99 10.20 -3.53
C PHE A 138 17.78 11.39 -4.07
N ASN A 139 17.71 12.52 -3.37
CA ASN A 139 18.43 13.75 -3.74
C ASN A 139 19.62 13.99 -2.82
N GLU A 140 20.57 14.80 -3.29
CA GLU A 140 21.78 15.13 -2.53
C GLU A 140 21.44 15.75 -1.17
N GLU A 141 20.38 16.57 -1.13
CA GLU A 141 19.93 17.27 0.06
C GLU A 141 19.47 16.33 1.18
N ALA A 142 18.94 15.15 0.86
CA ALA A 142 18.53 14.16 1.86
C ALA A 142 19.72 13.63 2.68
N PHE A 143 20.92 13.60 2.11
CA PHE A 143 22.13 13.14 2.77
C PHE A 143 22.85 14.25 3.54
N LYS A 144 22.58 15.52 3.20
CA LYS A 144 23.32 16.66 3.73
C LYS A 144 23.02 16.85 5.22
N GLY A 145 24.02 16.55 6.05
CA GLY A 145 23.91 16.66 7.51
C GLY A 145 23.20 15.48 8.18
N ASN A 146 22.94 14.41 7.43
CA ASN A 146 22.38 13.16 7.95
C ASN A 146 23.39 12.01 7.78
N ASP A 147 24.44 12.02 8.61
CA ASP A 147 25.54 11.06 8.52
C ASP A 147 25.09 9.61 8.81
N GLU A 148 24.05 9.41 9.63
CA GLU A 148 23.47 8.11 9.91
C GLU A 148 22.87 7.49 8.64
N MET A 149 22.07 8.27 7.90
CA MET A 149 21.50 7.85 6.62
C MET A 149 22.57 7.55 5.57
N VAL A 150 23.65 8.34 5.52
CA VAL A 150 24.80 8.08 4.63
C VAL A 150 25.47 6.76 4.99
N GLN A 151 25.70 6.51 6.28
CA GLN A 151 26.32 5.29 6.76
C GLN A 151 25.47 4.05 6.49
N GLU A 152 24.16 4.14 6.71
CA GLU A 152 23.25 3.04 6.45
C GLU A 152 23.17 2.68 4.95
N LEU A 153 23.06 3.69 4.09
CA LEU A 153 22.80 3.46 2.66
C LEU A 153 24.07 3.23 1.82
N THR A 154 25.21 3.79 2.22
CA THR A 154 26.46 3.73 1.43
C THR A 154 27.59 3.03 2.16
N GLY A 155 27.48 2.80 3.48
CA GLY A 155 28.56 2.32 4.32
C GLY A 155 29.64 3.37 4.63
N LEU A 156 29.53 4.58 4.07
CA LEU A 156 30.47 5.66 4.31
C LEU A 156 30.12 6.38 5.62
N PRO A 157 31.11 6.73 6.45
CA PRO A 157 30.83 7.18 7.81
C PRO A 157 30.35 8.64 7.92
N SER A 158 30.28 9.40 6.81
CA SER A 158 29.66 10.73 6.79
C SER A 158 29.39 11.24 5.38
N TYR A 159 28.48 12.21 5.26
CA TYR A 159 28.18 12.91 4.01
C TYR A 159 29.41 13.54 3.38
N ALA A 160 30.29 14.14 4.19
CA ALA A 160 31.52 14.76 3.71
C ALA A 160 32.40 13.75 2.96
N LYS A 161 32.50 12.51 3.45
CA LYS A 161 33.27 11.45 2.79
C LYS A 161 32.57 10.95 1.52
N MET A 162 31.25 10.84 1.53
CA MET A 162 30.45 10.55 0.33
C MET A 162 30.70 11.58 -0.78
N MET A 163 30.72 12.87 -0.46
CA MET A 163 31.00 13.93 -1.44
C MET A 163 32.43 13.91 -1.97
N VAL A 164 33.42 13.56 -1.13
CA VAL A 164 34.80 13.37 -1.58
C VAL A 164 34.89 12.23 -2.58
N VAL A 165 34.29 11.07 -2.27
CA VAL A 165 34.25 9.91 -3.18
C VAL A 165 33.53 10.26 -4.49
N PHE A 166 32.37 10.92 -4.39
CA PHE A 166 31.62 11.36 -5.58
C PHE A 166 32.45 12.33 -6.43
N GLY A 167 33.14 13.29 -5.82
CA GLY A 167 34.04 14.21 -6.51
C GLY A 167 35.14 13.47 -7.30
N PHE A 168 35.77 12.45 -6.71
CA PHE A 168 36.75 11.61 -7.41
C PHE A 168 36.14 10.81 -8.55
N LEU A 169 34.95 10.23 -8.36
CA LEU A 169 34.31 9.37 -9.36
C LEU A 169 33.62 10.14 -10.48
N SER A 170 33.20 11.38 -10.24
CA SER A 170 32.43 12.20 -11.20
C SER A 170 33.13 12.36 -12.55
N GLY A 171 34.46 12.43 -12.59
CA GLY A 171 35.24 12.50 -13.82
C GLY A 171 35.31 11.19 -14.63
N PHE A 172 34.93 10.06 -14.02
CA PHE A 172 34.94 8.74 -14.65
C PHE A 172 33.54 8.24 -15.05
N VAL A 173 32.48 8.85 -14.51
CA VAL A 173 31.11 8.54 -14.88
C VAL A 173 30.74 9.32 -16.14
N LYS A 174 30.57 8.63 -17.27
CA LYS A 174 30.03 9.24 -18.50
C LYS A 174 28.55 9.57 -18.30
N ALA A 175 28.17 10.80 -18.64
CA ALA A 175 26.77 11.23 -18.78
C ALA A 175 26.08 10.57 -19.98
#